data_AF-A0A8S1B0Y3-F1
#
_entry.id   AF-A0A8S1B0Y3-F1
#
_cell.length_a   1.000
_cell.length_b   1.000
_cell.length_c   1.000
_cell.angle_alpha   90.00
_cell.angle_beta   90.00
_cell.angle_gamma   90.00
#
_symmetry.space_group_name_H-M   'P 1'
#
loop_
_entity.id
_entity.type
_entity.pdbx_description
1 polymer ?
#
loop_
_entity_poly.entity_id
_entity_poly.type
_entity_poly.pdbx_seq_one_letter_code
_entity_poly.pdbx_strand_id
1 'polypeptide(L)'
;MPENEKFAEFCSDMKVIFQEFQSKQDTKYDNLVKAIEALTIQNEKLIESNGEIEKILQQNIDQQNLARRNQLRNVLEVRHVPREEKEDLNKIVTKLMRTVDSEANMEHVRQVYRAGKANAPIVIEFENFNHKIQLLKSVISYNKTNKDRKLNSKNLSIESSITHVYVSDKLTPKTKMLLNAAKQLVKDGSFKYCWASKGIVLLRKSEDETPIRIEKPKDLEKFQWKLLPKHTCTRTSKSSHSTAPYSQRASQSLSIQYGLKLTEGATMSEIEKLLKELRLDIKRDTEESLLNLETSITSKINDKIDQNFNFLQRELEQIKETNSKHDKRISAIEKIRQRNVIFFRVQEREKSYQELEGTVLQTIKDELKLECDRKELETVQRVGKYLKDKVRPIVVTFTTYGRKITILKNKKYIQTKTIYMKEDFPPQILETCKELQEQLKKRRKPEK
;
A
#
# COMPACT_ATOMS: atom_id res chain seq x y z
N MET A 1 -51.80 69.51 11.53
CA MET A 1 -51.97 68.80 10.25
C MET A 1 -50.62 68.50 9.56
N PRO A 2 -49.64 69.42 9.43
CA PRO A 2 -48.40 69.15 8.68
C PRO A 2 -47.38 68.21 9.37
N GLU A 3 -47.38 68.13 10.71
CA GLU A 3 -46.45 67.27 11.46
C GLU A 3 -46.78 65.78 11.36
N ASN A 4 -48.07 65.43 11.21
CA ASN A 4 -48.50 64.04 11.01
C ASN A 4 -48.08 63.50 9.64
N GLU A 5 -48.06 64.33 8.60
CA GLU A 5 -47.57 63.95 7.26
C GLU A 5 -46.07 63.67 7.28
N LYS A 6 -45.27 64.54 7.91
CA LYS A 6 -43.81 64.34 8.02
C LYS A 6 -43.46 63.09 8.83
N PHE A 7 -44.22 62.78 9.88
CA PHE A 7 -44.02 61.55 10.65
C PHE A 7 -44.42 60.30 9.86
N ALA A 8 -45.48 60.36 9.05
CA ALA A 8 -45.89 59.27 8.18
C ALA A 8 -44.85 59.00 7.07
N GLU A 9 -44.28 60.05 6.49
CA GLU A 9 -43.20 59.97 5.49
C GLU A 9 -41.94 59.32 6.08
N PHE A 10 -41.51 59.76 7.28
CA PHE A 10 -40.41 59.14 8.00
C PHE A 10 -40.65 57.64 8.30
N CYS A 11 -41.86 57.28 8.73
CA CYS A 11 -42.22 55.88 8.97
C CYS A 11 -42.17 55.04 7.69
N SER A 12 -42.56 55.63 6.55
CA SER A 12 -42.48 54.99 5.24
C SER A 12 -41.03 54.74 4.83
N ASP A 13 -40.16 55.75 4.94
CA ASP A 13 -38.73 55.64 4.61
C ASP A 13 -38.03 54.59 5.48
N MET A 14 -38.32 54.59 6.78
CA MET A 14 -37.79 53.58 7.71
C MET A 14 -38.21 52.17 7.31
N LYS A 15 -39.45 51.98 6.84
CA LYS A 15 -39.96 50.68 6.39
C LYS A 15 -39.23 50.21 5.13
N VAL A 16 -38.95 51.10 4.19
CA VAL A 16 -38.16 50.80 2.98
C VAL A 16 -36.74 50.40 3.36
N ILE A 17 -36.07 51.15 4.24
CA ILE A 17 -34.70 50.85 4.70
C ILE A 17 -34.64 49.47 5.39
N PHE A 18 -35.62 49.14 6.23
CA PHE A 18 -35.68 47.82 6.86
C PHE A 18 -35.91 46.70 5.84
N GLN A 19 -36.75 46.92 4.83
CA GLN A 19 -36.97 45.94 3.76
C GLN A 19 -35.69 45.73 2.92
N GLU A 20 -34.97 46.80 2.58
CA GLU A 20 -33.70 46.69 1.85
C GLU A 20 -32.62 45.99 2.69
N PHE A 21 -32.53 46.30 3.98
CA PHE A 21 -31.61 45.64 4.90
C PHE A 21 -31.92 44.15 5.01
N GLN A 22 -33.20 43.80 5.16
CA GLN A 22 -33.65 42.41 5.23
C GLN A 22 -33.32 41.68 3.92
N SER A 23 -33.61 42.26 2.76
CA SER A 23 -33.27 41.68 1.45
C SER A 23 -31.76 41.45 1.28
N LYS A 24 -30.92 42.39 1.74
CA LYS A 24 -29.46 42.23 1.72
C LYS A 24 -28.98 41.12 2.66
N GLN A 25 -29.59 40.99 3.84
CA GLN A 25 -29.28 39.90 4.77
C GLN A 25 -29.69 38.54 4.20
N ASP A 26 -30.90 38.43 3.65
CA ASP A 26 -31.40 37.20 3.03
C ASP A 26 -30.48 36.76 1.89
N THR A 27 -30.05 37.70 1.04
CA THR A 27 -29.09 37.42 -0.04
C THR A 27 -27.74 36.93 0.50
N LYS A 28 -27.24 37.51 1.59
CA LYS A 28 -25.99 37.04 2.24
C LYS A 28 -26.16 35.65 2.82
N TYR A 29 -27.29 35.38 3.49
CA TYR A 29 -27.61 34.05 4.02
C TYR A 29 -27.69 33.00 2.90
N ASP A 30 -28.38 33.30 1.81
CA ASP A 30 -28.47 32.40 0.63
C ASP A 30 -27.09 32.09 0.04
N ASN A 31 -26.22 33.10 -0.06
CA ASN A 31 -24.86 32.91 -0.56
C ASN A 31 -24.02 32.04 0.39
N LEU A 32 -24.17 32.22 1.70
CA LEU A 32 -23.49 31.38 2.71
C LEU A 32 -23.99 29.93 2.65
N VAL A 33 -25.30 29.71 2.51
CA VAL A 33 -25.89 28.37 2.36
C VAL A 33 -25.32 27.68 1.12
N LYS A 34 -25.31 28.35 -0.03
CA LYS A 34 -24.72 27.81 -1.28
C LYS A 34 -23.24 27.47 -1.12
N ALA A 35 -22.47 28.31 -0.42
CA ALA A 35 -21.06 28.04 -0.16
C ALA A 35 -20.86 26.82 0.75
N ILE A 36 -21.68 26.66 1.79
CA ILE A 36 -21.65 25.51 2.69
C ILE A 36 -22.03 24.22 1.95
N GLU A 37 -23.05 24.26 1.11
CA GLU A 37 -23.45 23.11 0.27
C GLU A 37 -22.32 22.71 -0.68
N ALA A 38 -21.70 23.67 -1.36
CA ALA A 38 -20.57 23.40 -2.25
C ALA A 38 -19.37 22.78 -1.51
N LEU A 39 -19.03 23.30 -0.34
CA LEU A 39 -17.97 22.75 0.52
C LEU A 39 -18.30 21.34 1.02
N THR A 40 -19.58 21.07 1.33
CA THR A 40 -20.04 19.75 1.78
C THR A 40 -19.86 18.72 0.67
N ILE A 41 -20.30 19.04 -0.55
CA ILE A 41 -20.12 18.18 -1.73
C ILE A 41 -18.63 17.93 -2.02
N GLN A 42 -17.78 18.95 -1.86
CA GLN A 42 -16.34 18.78 -2.05
C GLN A 42 -15.72 17.86 -0.99
N ASN A 43 -16.13 17.98 0.29
CA ASN A 43 -15.66 17.11 1.36
C ASN A 43 -16.08 15.66 1.15
N GLU A 44 -17.30 15.40 0.68
CA GLU A 44 -17.77 14.05 0.34
C GLU A 44 -16.89 13.42 -0.75
N LYS A 45 -16.59 14.16 -1.82
CA LYS A 45 -15.69 13.71 -2.90
C LYS A 45 -14.27 13.43 -2.38
N LEU A 46 -13.76 14.25 -1.46
CA LEU A 46 -12.45 14.02 -0.84
C LEU A 46 -12.43 12.75 0.01
N ILE A 47 -13.49 12.50 0.79
CA ILE A 47 -13.62 11.27 1.59
C ILE A 47 -13.65 10.03 0.68
N GLU A 48 -14.41 10.08 -0.41
CA GLU A 48 -14.47 8.99 -1.39
C GLU A 48 -13.10 8.73 -2.04
N SER A 49 -12.42 9.80 -2.48
CA SER A 49 -11.08 9.71 -3.07
C SER A 49 -10.05 9.13 -2.09
N ASN A 50 -10.09 9.56 -0.82
CA ASN A 50 -9.21 9.02 0.23
C ASN A 50 -9.44 7.52 0.45
N GLY A 51 -10.70 7.06 0.43
CA GLY A 51 -11.03 5.64 0.56
C GLY A 51 -10.46 4.79 -0.59
N GLU A 52 -10.54 5.28 -1.83
CA GLU A 52 -9.93 4.58 -2.97
C GLU A 52 -8.39 4.60 -2.90
N ILE A 53 -7.77 5.69 -2.45
CA ILE A 53 -6.32 5.77 -2.24
C ILE A 53 -5.85 4.73 -1.20
N GLU A 54 -6.53 4.62 -0.06
CA GLU A 54 -6.21 3.63 0.97
C GLU A 54 -6.27 2.20 0.44
N LYS A 55 -7.27 1.90 -0.39
CA LYS A 55 -7.45 0.60 -1.02
C LYS A 55 -6.32 0.28 -2.00
N ILE A 56 -5.92 1.23 -2.83
CA ILE A 56 -4.78 1.10 -3.76
C ILE A 56 -3.47 0.90 -2.98
N LEU A 57 -3.25 1.70 -1.92
CA LEU A 57 -2.08 1.58 -1.07
C LEU A 57 -1.97 0.18 -0.44
N GLN A 58 -3.08 -0.33 0.08
CA GLN A 58 -3.13 -1.67 0.66
C GLN A 58 -2.84 -2.77 -0.37
N GLN A 59 -3.35 -2.63 -1.60
CA GLN A 59 -3.05 -3.53 -2.70
C GLN A 59 -1.56 -3.50 -3.08
N ASN A 60 -0.96 -2.32 -3.17
CA ASN A 60 0.46 -2.15 -3.47
C ASN A 60 1.35 -2.78 -2.40
N ILE A 61 1.03 -2.58 -1.11
CA ILE A 61 1.73 -3.22 0.00
C ILE A 61 1.64 -4.75 -0.11
N ASP A 62 0.47 -5.29 -0.43
CA ASP A 62 0.29 -6.74 -0.58
C ASP A 62 1.08 -7.30 -1.77
N GLN A 63 1.09 -6.60 -2.91
CA GLN A 63 1.87 -6.97 -4.09
C GLN A 63 3.38 -6.92 -3.81
N GLN A 64 3.88 -5.88 -3.15
CA GLN A 64 5.29 -5.77 -2.76
C GLN A 64 5.72 -6.92 -1.83
N ASN A 65 4.87 -7.28 -0.88
CA ASN A 65 5.13 -8.40 0.02
C ASN A 65 5.14 -9.75 -0.71
N LEU A 66 4.23 -9.95 -1.67
CA LEU A 66 4.20 -11.14 -2.52
C LEU A 66 5.48 -11.24 -3.37
N ALA A 67 5.87 -10.15 -4.02
CA ALA A 67 7.10 -10.09 -4.82
C ALA A 67 8.34 -10.40 -3.97
N ARG A 68 8.45 -9.80 -2.78
CA ARG A 68 9.57 -10.07 -1.86
C ARG A 68 9.56 -11.51 -1.36
N ARG A 69 8.39 -12.11 -1.11
CA ARG A 69 8.29 -13.54 -0.73
C ARG A 69 8.79 -14.43 -1.86
N ASN A 70 8.45 -14.12 -3.11
CA ASN A 70 8.92 -14.88 -4.27
C ASN A 70 10.44 -14.79 -4.45
N GLN A 71 11.04 -13.62 -4.21
CA GLN A 71 12.51 -13.44 -4.22
C GLN A 71 13.21 -14.27 -3.14
N LEU A 72 12.54 -14.52 -2.01
CA LEU A 72 13.08 -15.33 -0.90
C LEU A 72 12.77 -16.82 -1.04
N ARG A 73 12.11 -17.25 -2.13
CA ARG A 73 11.62 -18.63 -2.29
C ARG A 73 12.73 -19.68 -2.13
N ASN A 74 13.93 -19.37 -2.62
CA ASN A 74 15.10 -20.27 -2.64
C ASN A 74 16.07 -20.00 -1.47
N VAL A 75 15.67 -19.20 -0.48
CA VAL A 75 16.57 -18.70 0.56
C VAL A 75 16.22 -19.30 1.92
N LEU A 76 17.24 -19.84 2.61
CA LEU A 76 17.16 -20.26 4.02
C LEU A 76 17.97 -19.34 4.91
N GLU A 77 17.59 -19.27 6.19
CA GLU A 77 18.43 -18.73 7.26
C GLU A 77 18.75 -19.82 8.28
N VAL A 78 20.03 -19.92 8.62
CA VAL A 78 20.58 -20.74 9.69
C VAL A 78 20.92 -19.82 10.86
N ARG A 79 20.20 -19.99 11.96
CA ARG A 79 20.25 -19.11 13.14
C ARG A 79 20.99 -19.78 14.30
N HIS A 80 21.54 -18.93 15.18
CA HIS A 80 22.31 -19.30 16.37
C HIS A 80 23.58 -20.10 16.06
N VAL A 81 24.22 -19.83 14.92
CA VAL A 81 25.57 -20.30 14.64
C VAL A 81 26.56 -19.26 15.19
N PRO A 82 27.37 -19.59 16.21
CA PRO A 82 28.39 -18.69 16.74
C PRO A 82 29.35 -18.25 15.65
N ARG A 83 29.89 -17.04 15.76
CA ARG A 83 30.88 -16.51 14.82
C ARG A 83 32.29 -16.80 15.29
N GLU A 84 33.13 -17.25 14.36
CA GLU A 84 34.57 -17.42 14.55
C GLU A 84 35.32 -16.39 13.69
N GLU A 85 36.50 -15.94 14.11
CA GLU A 85 37.25 -14.85 13.45
C GLU A 85 37.62 -15.18 12.00
N LYS A 86 37.92 -16.45 11.71
CA LYS A 86 38.29 -16.97 10.39
C LYS A 86 37.33 -18.06 9.93
N GLU A 87 36.03 -17.77 10.03
CA GLU A 87 35.00 -18.72 9.60
C GLU A 87 34.97 -18.89 8.07
N ASP A 88 34.84 -20.14 7.64
CA ASP A 88 34.54 -20.49 6.27
C ASP A 88 33.08 -20.96 6.19
N LEU A 89 32.21 -20.07 5.73
CA LEU A 89 30.78 -20.33 5.68
C LEU A 89 30.44 -21.51 4.75
N ASN A 90 31.21 -21.72 3.67
CA ASN A 90 31.00 -22.85 2.77
C ASN A 90 31.33 -24.17 3.46
N LYS A 91 32.40 -24.22 4.26
CA LYS A 91 32.72 -25.40 5.08
C LYS A 91 31.64 -25.68 6.13
N ILE A 92 31.14 -24.64 6.80
CA ILE A 92 30.05 -24.76 7.79
C ILE A 92 28.79 -25.33 7.12
N VAL A 93 28.39 -24.80 5.96
CA VAL A 93 27.21 -25.28 5.21
C VAL A 93 27.42 -26.69 4.66
N THR A 94 28.62 -27.01 4.16
CA THR A 94 28.97 -28.38 3.72
C THR A 94 28.85 -29.37 4.88
N LYS A 95 29.35 -28.99 6.06
CA LYS A 95 29.25 -29.82 7.27
C LYS A 95 27.80 -30.00 7.69
N LEU A 96 27.00 -28.93 7.67
CA LEU A 96 25.56 -28.98 7.92
C LEU A 96 24.88 -30.01 7.02
N MET A 97 25.09 -29.93 5.70
CA MET A 97 24.48 -30.84 4.71
C MET A 97 24.87 -32.30 4.96
N ARG A 98 26.14 -32.56 5.27
CA ARG A 98 26.64 -33.91 5.62
C ARG A 98 26.06 -34.44 6.92
N THR A 99 25.95 -33.62 7.96
CA THR A 99 25.40 -34.03 9.26
C THR A 99 23.95 -34.49 9.14
N VAL A 100 23.15 -33.79 8.35
CA VAL A 100 21.72 -34.11 8.21
C VAL A 100 21.43 -35.12 7.10
N ASP A 101 22.47 -35.68 6.47
CA ASP A 101 22.38 -36.59 5.33
C ASP A 101 21.49 -36.03 4.22
N SER A 102 21.81 -34.82 3.75
CA SER A 102 21.08 -34.17 2.67
C SER A 102 21.68 -34.50 1.31
N GLU A 103 20.83 -34.80 0.33
CA GLU A 103 21.18 -34.90 -1.09
C GLU A 103 21.64 -33.55 -1.69
N ALA A 104 21.40 -32.43 -1.01
CA ALA A 104 21.81 -31.12 -1.48
C ALA A 104 23.33 -30.95 -1.38
N ASN A 105 23.94 -30.46 -2.47
CA ASN A 105 25.37 -30.18 -2.55
C ASN A 105 25.64 -28.67 -2.68
N MET A 106 26.88 -28.26 -2.34
CA MET A 106 27.36 -26.88 -2.47
C MET A 106 27.33 -26.37 -3.92
N GLU A 107 27.41 -27.24 -4.92
CA GLU A 107 27.28 -26.87 -6.34
C GLU A 107 25.92 -26.24 -6.67
N HIS A 108 24.90 -26.52 -5.87
CA HIS A 108 23.55 -25.97 -6.05
C HIS A 108 23.30 -24.72 -5.21
N VAL A 109 24.31 -24.27 -4.48
CA VAL A 109 24.27 -23.08 -3.64
C VAL A 109 24.82 -21.90 -4.44
N ARG A 110 23.96 -20.92 -4.69
CA ARG A 110 24.31 -19.71 -5.41
C ARG A 110 25.20 -18.81 -4.57
N GLN A 111 24.88 -18.65 -3.28
CA GLN A 111 25.68 -17.85 -2.35
C GLN A 111 25.40 -18.18 -0.89
N VAL A 112 26.41 -17.96 -0.05
CA VAL A 112 26.34 -18.05 1.41
C VAL A 112 26.95 -16.80 2.04
N TYR A 113 26.24 -16.17 2.98
CA TYR A 113 26.74 -14.98 3.68
C TYR A 113 26.09 -14.82 5.06
N ARG A 114 26.69 -14.04 5.97
CA ARG A 114 26.03 -13.62 7.22
C ARG A 114 25.19 -12.38 6.99
N ALA A 115 23.93 -12.42 7.44
CA ALA A 115 23.02 -11.28 7.37
C ALA A 115 23.20 -10.29 8.54
N GLY A 116 24.44 -9.83 8.77
CA GLY A 116 24.78 -8.83 9.81
C GLY A 116 26.14 -9.06 10.49
N LYS A 117 26.35 -8.35 11.62
CA LYS A 117 27.56 -8.45 12.46
C LYS A 117 27.40 -9.53 13.56
N ALA A 118 28.52 -9.95 14.16
CA ALA A 118 28.56 -10.94 15.24
C ALA A 118 27.85 -12.26 14.87
N ASN A 119 27.04 -12.83 15.77
CA ASN A 119 26.29 -14.09 15.61
C ASN A 119 25.05 -13.95 14.69
N ALA A 120 25.13 -13.08 13.68
CA ALA A 120 24.06 -12.89 12.72
C ALA A 120 23.77 -14.19 11.95
N PRO A 121 22.51 -14.43 11.54
CA PRO A 121 22.14 -15.64 10.81
C PRO A 121 22.95 -15.81 9.53
N ILE A 122 23.36 -17.04 9.24
CA ILE A 122 23.92 -17.43 7.95
C ILE A 122 22.75 -17.58 6.97
N VAL A 123 22.82 -16.94 5.82
CA VAL A 123 21.85 -17.02 4.74
C VAL A 123 22.42 -17.90 3.64
N ILE A 124 21.61 -18.86 3.18
CA ILE A 124 21.95 -19.77 2.10
C ILE A 124 20.94 -19.54 0.98
N GLU A 125 21.41 -19.11 -0.18
CA GLU A 125 20.59 -18.99 -1.39
C GLU A 125 20.91 -20.14 -2.33
N PHE A 126 19.90 -20.92 -2.66
CA PHE A 126 19.99 -22.00 -3.63
C PHE A 126 19.64 -21.50 -5.03
N GLU A 127 20.18 -22.15 -6.04
CA GLU A 127 19.74 -21.94 -7.43
C GLU A 127 18.27 -22.35 -7.59
N ASN A 128 17.90 -23.47 -6.98
CA ASN A 128 16.58 -24.09 -7.15
C ASN A 128 15.85 -24.29 -5.82
N PHE A 129 14.53 -24.13 -5.87
CA PHE A 129 13.63 -24.34 -4.73
C PHE A 129 13.69 -25.77 -4.17
N ASN A 130 13.95 -26.76 -5.03
CA ASN A 130 13.92 -28.18 -4.64
C ASN A 130 15.07 -28.51 -3.69
N HIS A 131 16.30 -28.08 -3.99
CA HIS A 131 17.47 -28.27 -3.12
C HIS A 131 17.27 -27.64 -1.75
N LYS A 132 16.67 -26.44 -1.73
CA LYS A 132 16.27 -25.76 -0.49
C LYS A 132 15.30 -26.61 0.34
N ILE A 133 14.27 -27.17 -0.30
CA ILE A 133 13.26 -28.00 0.38
C ILE A 133 13.84 -29.34 0.84
N GLN A 134 14.72 -29.96 0.06
CA GLN A 134 15.44 -31.18 0.45
C GLN A 134 16.22 -30.94 1.74
N LEU A 135 17.06 -29.90 1.79
CA LEU A 135 17.83 -29.58 2.99
C LEU A 135 16.92 -29.32 4.20
N LEU A 136 15.86 -28.53 4.02
CA LEU A 136 14.92 -28.24 5.11
C LEU A 136 14.22 -29.50 5.64
N LYS A 137 13.83 -30.42 4.74
CA LYS A 137 13.25 -31.72 5.12
C LYS A 137 14.25 -32.62 5.85
N SER A 138 15.49 -32.70 5.36
CA SER A 138 16.58 -33.46 6.01
C SER A 138 16.82 -32.95 7.43
N VAL A 139 16.88 -31.63 7.64
CA VAL A 139 17.03 -31.04 8.99
C VAL A 139 15.85 -31.39 9.90
N ILE A 140 14.61 -31.34 9.39
CA ILE A 140 13.43 -31.71 10.17
C ILE A 140 13.48 -33.19 10.55
N SER A 141 13.85 -34.07 9.61
CA SER A 141 14.00 -35.52 9.83
C SER A 141 15.07 -35.79 10.89
N TYR A 142 16.25 -35.21 10.72
CA TYR A 142 17.36 -35.32 11.67
C TYR A 142 16.95 -34.92 13.10
N ASN A 143 16.25 -33.79 13.26
CA ASN A 143 15.80 -33.33 14.58
C ASN A 143 14.67 -34.17 15.19
N LYS A 144 13.90 -34.90 14.36
CA LYS A 144 12.88 -35.85 14.85
C LYS A 144 13.51 -37.14 15.35
N THR A 145 14.54 -37.63 14.67
CA THR A 145 15.30 -38.83 15.07
C THR A 145 16.20 -38.54 16.28
N ASN A 146 16.77 -37.35 16.38
CA ASN A 146 17.68 -36.94 17.45
C ASN A 146 17.01 -35.99 18.44
N LYS A 147 16.00 -36.47 19.20
CA LYS A 147 15.21 -35.61 20.11
C LYS A 147 16.04 -34.99 21.24
N ASP A 148 16.94 -35.78 21.84
CA ASP A 148 17.75 -35.37 22.99
C ASP A 148 18.93 -34.48 22.58
N ARG A 149 19.40 -34.65 21.33
CA ARG A 149 20.55 -33.92 20.79
C ARG A 149 20.29 -33.45 19.37
N LYS A 150 19.35 -32.53 19.24
CA LYS A 150 19.03 -31.86 17.98
C LYS A 150 20.25 -31.15 17.41
N LEU A 151 20.16 -30.79 16.14
CA LEU A 151 21.21 -30.06 15.41
C LEU A 151 21.74 -28.87 16.22
N ASN A 152 23.04 -28.87 16.48
CA ASN A 152 23.71 -27.87 17.30
C ASN A 152 25.06 -27.48 16.68
N SER A 153 25.69 -26.43 17.21
CA SER A 153 26.95 -25.89 16.68
C SER A 153 28.10 -26.90 16.69
N LYS A 154 28.13 -27.85 17.64
CA LYS A 154 29.14 -28.93 17.65
C LYS A 154 29.05 -29.81 16.40
N ASN A 155 27.84 -30.06 15.90
CA ASN A 155 27.68 -30.79 14.65
C ASN A 155 28.30 -30.07 13.45
N LEU A 156 28.40 -28.75 13.52
CA LEU A 156 28.99 -27.88 12.50
C LEU A 156 30.50 -27.65 12.71
N SER A 157 31.14 -28.45 13.57
CA SER A 157 32.54 -28.30 13.97
C SER A 157 32.87 -26.98 14.66
N ILE A 158 31.87 -26.34 15.31
CA ILE A 158 32.06 -25.13 16.11
C ILE A 158 31.99 -25.56 17.58
N GLU A 159 33.14 -25.61 18.23
CA GLU A 159 33.27 -26.09 19.62
C GLU A 159 33.37 -24.96 20.64
N SER A 160 33.56 -23.72 20.18
CA SER A 160 33.69 -22.53 21.05
C SER A 160 32.46 -22.29 21.94
N SER A 161 31.26 -22.60 21.45
CA SER A 161 30.03 -22.58 22.25
C SER A 161 28.98 -23.53 21.66
N ILE A 162 28.41 -24.40 22.50
CA ILE A 162 27.37 -25.36 22.08
C ILE A 162 26.01 -24.65 22.11
N THR A 163 25.49 -24.32 20.92
CA THR A 163 24.19 -23.67 20.74
C THR A 163 23.28 -24.51 19.86
N HIS A 164 21.98 -24.52 20.15
CA HIS A 164 21.02 -25.18 19.27
C HIS A 164 20.84 -24.38 17.98
N VAL A 165 21.07 -25.02 16.84
CA VAL A 165 21.05 -24.40 15.51
C VAL A 165 19.68 -24.59 14.87
N TYR A 166 19.09 -23.49 14.41
CA TYR A 166 17.79 -23.50 13.74
C TYR A 166 17.94 -23.20 12.26
N VAL A 167 17.45 -24.09 11.42
CA VAL A 167 17.33 -23.87 9.97
C VAL A 167 15.87 -23.56 9.64
N SER A 168 15.61 -22.43 9.00
CA SER A 168 14.25 -22.01 8.65
C SER A 168 14.20 -21.23 7.34
N ASP A 169 13.02 -21.19 6.71
CA ASP A 169 12.77 -20.32 5.55
C ASP A 169 13.09 -18.85 5.87
N LYS A 170 13.69 -18.13 4.92
CA LYS A 170 13.85 -16.69 5.05
C LYS A 170 12.51 -15.99 4.87
N LEU A 171 12.03 -15.32 5.92
CA LEU A 171 10.73 -14.64 5.91
C LEU A 171 10.87 -13.13 5.63
N THR A 172 9.86 -12.54 4.99
CA THR A 172 9.75 -11.08 4.85
C THR A 172 9.45 -10.43 6.21
N PRO A 173 9.75 -9.13 6.40
CA PRO A 173 9.43 -8.42 7.64
C PRO A 173 7.95 -8.54 8.04
N LYS A 174 7.02 -8.39 7.09
CA LYS A 174 5.57 -8.59 7.32
C LYS A 174 5.26 -10.00 7.81
N THR A 175 5.79 -11.04 7.15
CA THR A 175 5.56 -12.42 7.58
C THR A 175 6.17 -12.71 8.95
N LYS A 176 7.34 -12.13 9.29
CA LYS A 176 7.92 -12.24 10.64
C LYS A 176 7.03 -11.60 11.70
N MET A 177 6.48 -10.41 11.41
CA MET A 177 5.53 -9.74 12.30
C MET A 177 4.27 -10.59 12.52
N LEU A 178 3.68 -11.13 11.44
CA LEU A 178 2.53 -12.02 11.52
C LEU A 178 2.85 -13.30 12.30
N LEU A 179 4.03 -13.90 12.12
CA LEU A 179 4.45 -15.09 12.83
C LEU A 179 4.57 -14.84 14.33
N ASN A 180 5.13 -13.68 14.71
CA ASN A 180 5.26 -13.30 16.12
C ASN A 180 3.89 -13.06 16.76
N ALA A 181 2.97 -12.37 16.05
CA ALA A 181 1.60 -12.17 16.51
C ALA A 181 0.83 -13.50 16.63
N ALA A 182 0.94 -14.37 15.62
CA ALA A 182 0.32 -15.69 15.62
C ALA A 182 0.84 -16.60 16.75
N LYS A 183 2.12 -16.48 17.11
CA LYS A 183 2.70 -17.19 18.26
C LYS A 183 2.10 -16.77 19.60
N GLN A 184 1.61 -15.53 19.74
CA GLN A 184 0.91 -15.14 20.97
C GLN A 184 -0.37 -15.96 21.14
N LEU A 185 -1.13 -16.15 20.06
CA LEU A 185 -2.34 -17.00 20.09
C LEU A 185 -2.06 -18.46 20.49
N VAL A 186 -0.85 -18.96 20.26
CA VAL A 186 -0.43 -20.28 20.77
C VAL A 186 -0.12 -20.24 22.26
N LYS A 187 0.57 -19.19 22.72
CA LYS A 187 0.84 -19.00 24.15
C LYS A 187 -0.44 -18.81 24.96
N ASP A 188 -1.42 -18.12 24.38
CA ASP A 188 -2.74 -17.88 24.96
C ASP A 188 -3.64 -19.12 24.91
N GLY A 189 -3.15 -20.26 24.39
CA GLY A 189 -3.89 -21.52 24.32
C GLY A 189 -4.97 -21.59 23.23
N SER A 190 -5.14 -20.54 22.43
CA SER A 190 -6.14 -20.53 21.34
C SER A 190 -5.79 -21.47 20.18
N PHE A 191 -4.51 -21.75 19.99
CA PHE A 191 -3.99 -22.69 18.99
C PHE A 191 -2.87 -23.54 19.58
N LYS A 192 -2.73 -24.78 19.12
CA LYS A 192 -1.67 -25.69 19.60
C LYS A 192 -0.38 -25.56 18.79
N TYR A 193 -0.49 -25.22 17.50
CA TYR A 193 0.66 -25.17 16.59
C TYR A 193 0.69 -23.87 15.80
N CYS A 194 1.88 -23.28 15.68
CA CYS A 194 2.17 -22.16 14.80
C CYS A 194 3.52 -22.38 14.12
N TRP A 195 3.58 -22.27 12.79
CA TRP A 195 4.82 -22.37 12.03
C TRP A 195 4.76 -21.53 10.76
N ALA A 196 5.92 -21.34 10.14
CA ALA A 196 6.01 -20.74 8.82
C ALA A 196 6.44 -21.81 7.80
N SER A 197 5.81 -21.80 6.63
CA SER A 197 6.17 -22.68 5.51
C SER A 197 5.97 -21.94 4.19
N LYS A 198 6.95 -22.01 3.30
CA LYS A 198 6.91 -21.34 1.98
C LYS A 198 6.63 -19.83 2.09
N GLY A 199 7.13 -19.20 3.16
CA GLY A 199 6.95 -17.76 3.41
C GLY A 199 5.57 -17.34 3.91
N ILE A 200 4.75 -18.30 4.38
CA ILE A 200 3.38 -18.09 4.86
C ILE A 200 3.26 -18.63 6.29
N VAL A 201 2.51 -17.92 7.13
CA VAL A 201 2.25 -18.31 8.52
C VAL A 201 1.03 -19.23 8.57
N LEU A 202 1.15 -20.30 9.34
CA LEU A 202 0.14 -21.33 9.51
C LEU A 202 -0.17 -21.49 11.01
N LEU A 203 -1.46 -21.58 11.32
CA LEU A 203 -1.99 -21.86 12.66
C LEU A 203 -2.85 -23.13 12.62
N ARG A 204 -2.78 -23.95 13.67
CA ARG A 204 -3.58 -25.18 13.77
C ARG A 204 -3.96 -25.48 15.22
N LYS A 205 -5.22 -25.85 15.48
CA LYS A 205 -5.71 -26.10 16.85
C LYS A 205 -5.42 -27.52 17.35
N SER A 206 -5.58 -28.54 16.51
CA SER A 206 -5.32 -29.94 16.84
C SER A 206 -4.48 -30.60 15.74
N GLU A 207 -4.13 -31.88 15.85
CA GLU A 207 -3.34 -32.55 14.79
C GLU A 207 -4.18 -32.87 13.55
N ASP A 208 -5.47 -33.13 13.74
CA ASP A 208 -6.40 -33.57 12.70
C ASP A 208 -7.03 -32.41 11.91
N GLU A 209 -6.93 -31.18 12.41
CA GLU A 209 -7.49 -30.01 11.74
C GLU A 209 -6.60 -29.47 10.61
N THR A 210 -7.26 -28.92 9.58
CA THR A 210 -6.56 -28.26 8.47
C THR A 210 -5.90 -26.96 8.96
N PRO A 211 -4.61 -26.70 8.63
CA PRO A 211 -3.94 -25.48 9.03
C PRO A 211 -4.56 -24.22 8.39
N ILE A 212 -4.82 -23.21 9.22
CA ILE A 212 -5.29 -21.88 8.81
C ILE A 212 -4.11 -21.04 8.33
N ARG A 213 -4.25 -20.41 7.17
CA ARG A 213 -3.24 -19.52 6.58
C ARG A 213 -3.47 -18.08 7.02
N ILE A 214 -2.40 -17.43 7.49
CA ILE A 214 -2.40 -16.03 7.91
C ILE A 214 -1.56 -15.23 6.92
N GLU A 215 -2.20 -14.36 6.15
CA GLU A 215 -1.56 -13.56 5.10
C GLU A 215 -1.62 -12.06 5.39
N LYS A 216 -2.64 -11.62 6.17
CA LYS A 216 -2.86 -10.22 6.54
C LYS A 216 -3.12 -10.07 8.04
N PRO A 217 -2.85 -8.88 8.63
CA PRO A 217 -3.18 -8.61 10.04
C PRO A 217 -4.64 -8.89 10.39
N LYS A 218 -5.58 -8.53 9.51
CA LYS A 218 -7.03 -8.80 9.64
C LYS A 218 -7.37 -10.28 9.83
N ASP A 219 -6.52 -11.21 9.35
CA ASP A 219 -6.76 -12.64 9.57
C ASP A 219 -6.59 -13.03 11.04
N LEU A 220 -5.79 -12.28 11.80
CA LEU A 220 -5.55 -12.49 13.23
C LEU A 220 -6.60 -11.81 14.11
N GLU A 221 -7.16 -10.67 13.67
CA GLU A 221 -8.20 -9.92 14.42
C GLU A 221 -9.41 -10.80 14.76
N LYS A 222 -9.77 -11.71 13.85
CA LYS A 222 -10.85 -12.71 14.05
C LYS A 222 -10.65 -13.58 15.30
N PHE A 223 -9.40 -13.73 15.74
CA PHE A 223 -9.02 -14.54 16.89
C PHE A 223 -8.64 -13.69 18.11
N GLN A 224 -8.23 -12.43 17.90
CA GLN A 224 -7.94 -11.46 18.97
C GLN A 224 -9.21 -10.93 19.66
N TRP A 225 -10.38 -10.97 19.01
CA TRP A 225 -11.68 -10.56 19.59
C TRP A 225 -12.05 -11.30 20.90
N LYS A 226 -11.47 -12.47 21.18
CA LYS A 226 -11.74 -13.22 22.43
C LYS A 226 -10.94 -12.74 23.64
N LEU A 227 -10.11 -11.70 23.50
CA LEU A 227 -9.16 -11.25 24.52
C LEU A 227 -9.13 -9.72 24.71
N LEU A 228 -10.25 -9.03 24.56
CA LEU A 228 -10.37 -7.71 25.19
C LEU A 228 -10.91 -7.93 26.61
N PRO A 229 -10.15 -7.61 27.68
CA PRO A 229 -10.78 -7.23 28.93
C PRO A 229 -11.85 -6.19 28.59
N LYS A 230 -13.06 -6.37 29.10
CA LYS A 230 -14.07 -5.31 29.10
C LYS A 230 -13.42 -4.10 29.76
N HIS A 231 -12.90 -3.17 28.98
CA HIS A 231 -12.55 -1.87 29.51
C HIS A 231 -13.87 -1.27 29.97
N THR A 232 -14.05 -1.27 31.28
CA THR A 232 -15.00 -0.41 31.97
C THR A 232 -14.65 1.01 31.57
N CYS A 233 -15.38 1.54 30.60
CA CYS A 233 -15.40 2.96 30.32
C CYS A 233 -16.10 3.63 31.51
N THR A 234 -15.32 3.93 32.55
CA THR A 234 -15.77 4.82 33.63
C THR A 234 -15.81 6.22 33.08
N ARG A 235 -17.04 6.61 32.72
CA ARG A 235 -17.45 7.97 32.40
C ARG A 235 -17.15 8.86 33.61
N THR A 236 -16.11 9.67 33.53
CA THR A 236 -15.96 10.86 34.39
C THR A 236 -15.78 12.07 33.49
N SER A 237 -16.90 12.74 33.28
CA SER A 237 -16.95 14.15 32.90
C SER A 237 -16.18 14.98 33.94
N LYS A 238 -15.25 15.81 33.49
CA LYS A 238 -15.05 17.16 34.02
C LYS A 238 -14.30 18.04 33.02
N SER A 239 -14.91 19.21 32.85
CA SER A 239 -14.58 20.36 32.03
C SER A 239 -13.25 21.03 32.37
N SER A 240 -12.61 21.61 31.35
CA SER A 240 -12.01 22.96 31.37
C SER A 240 -11.51 23.28 29.96
N HIS A 241 -12.32 23.89 29.09
CA HIS A 241 -12.24 25.33 28.78
C HIS A 241 -10.95 25.98 29.27
N SER A 242 -9.97 26.04 28.36
CA SER A 242 -8.76 26.86 28.46
C SER A 242 -8.80 27.88 27.34
N THR A 243 -9.58 28.94 27.53
CA THR A 243 -9.38 30.20 26.79
C THR A 243 -8.31 30.99 27.54
N ALA A 244 -7.16 31.17 26.90
CA ALA A 244 -6.13 32.09 27.34
C ALA A 244 -6.66 33.54 27.30
N PRO A 245 -6.18 34.42 28.20
CA PRO A 245 -6.74 35.76 28.37
C PRO A 245 -6.21 36.68 27.28
N TYR A 246 -7.11 37.17 26.41
CA TYR A 246 -6.77 38.27 25.53
C TYR A 246 -6.83 39.58 26.32
N SER A 247 -5.65 40.17 26.42
CA SER A 247 -5.28 41.49 26.91
C SER A 247 -6.38 42.54 27.04
N GLN A 248 -6.42 43.12 28.25
CA GLN A 248 -6.72 44.53 28.48
C GLN A 248 -5.92 45.44 27.54
N ARG A 249 -6.63 46.21 26.72
CA ARG A 249 -6.29 47.48 26.03
C ARG A 249 -7.24 47.54 24.82
N ALA A 250 -8.10 48.53 24.62
CA ALA A 250 -8.05 49.90 25.04
C ALA A 250 -9.48 50.41 25.27
N SER A 251 -9.79 50.77 26.51
CA SER A 251 -10.69 51.88 26.79
C SER A 251 -9.84 53.16 26.64
N GLN A 252 -9.39 53.45 25.42
CA GLN A 252 -8.90 54.80 25.14
C GLN A 252 -10.15 55.63 24.89
N SER A 253 -10.49 56.39 25.92
CA SER A 253 -11.11 57.69 25.84
C SER A 253 -10.66 58.42 24.57
N LEU A 254 -11.46 58.32 23.50
CA LEU A 254 -11.57 59.39 22.53
C LEU A 254 -12.40 60.47 23.21
N SER A 255 -11.74 61.24 24.07
CA SER A 255 -12.11 62.63 24.28
C SER A 255 -11.92 63.31 22.93
N ILE A 256 -12.94 63.23 22.08
CA ILE A 256 -13.04 64.18 20.98
C ILE A 256 -13.31 65.50 21.67
N GLN A 257 -12.27 66.31 21.73
CA GLN A 257 -12.29 67.68 22.18
C GLN A 257 -13.09 68.52 21.17
N TYR A 258 -14.41 68.30 21.11
CA TYR A 258 -15.31 69.33 20.62
C TYR A 258 -15.59 70.25 21.81
N GLY A 259 -14.79 71.31 21.89
CA GLY A 259 -15.09 72.44 22.74
C GLY A 259 -16.37 73.11 22.26
N LEU A 260 -17.52 72.67 22.76
CA LEU A 260 -18.77 73.40 22.69
C LEU A 260 -19.03 74.00 24.07
N LYS A 261 -18.67 75.27 24.21
CA LYS A 261 -19.32 76.13 25.19
C LYS A 261 -20.79 76.18 24.82
N LEU A 262 -21.62 75.37 25.47
CA LEU A 262 -23.07 75.59 25.47
C LEU A 262 -23.30 76.86 26.30
N THR A 263 -23.22 78.00 25.63
CA THR A 263 -23.83 79.22 26.14
C THR A 263 -25.33 78.99 26.24
N GLU A 264 -25.93 79.36 27.37
CA GLU A 264 -27.37 79.34 27.58
C GLU A 264 -28.06 80.01 26.37
N GLY A 265 -28.76 79.21 25.55
CA GLY A 265 -29.41 79.68 24.33
C GLY A 265 -29.07 78.95 23.02
N ALA A 266 -28.49 77.74 23.03
CA ALA A 266 -28.34 76.95 21.81
C ALA A 266 -29.72 76.62 21.22
N THR A 267 -29.95 77.03 19.98
CA THR A 267 -31.25 76.82 19.32
C THR A 267 -31.39 75.35 18.91
N MET A 268 -32.61 74.82 18.89
CA MET A 268 -32.89 73.42 18.52
C MET A 268 -32.27 73.02 17.16
N SER A 269 -32.08 73.99 16.27
CA SER A 269 -31.42 73.81 14.97
C SER A 269 -29.93 73.46 15.06
N GLU A 270 -29.19 73.99 16.04
CA GLU A 270 -27.75 73.73 16.19
C GLU A 270 -27.49 72.33 16.76
N ILE A 271 -28.33 71.89 17.69
CA ILE A 271 -28.29 70.54 18.25
C ILE A 271 -28.67 69.50 17.17
N GLU A 272 -29.67 69.79 16.33
CA GLU A 272 -30.01 68.93 15.19
C GLU A 272 -28.87 68.81 14.17
N LYS A 273 -28.15 69.90 13.91
CA LYS A 273 -26.99 69.89 13.01
C LYS A 273 -25.85 69.03 13.56
N LEU A 274 -25.54 69.18 14.85
CA LEU A 274 -24.54 68.36 15.55
C LEU A 274 -24.90 66.87 15.57
N LEU A 275 -26.16 66.53 15.81
CA LEU A 275 -26.63 65.13 15.78
C LEU A 275 -26.55 64.52 14.37
N LYS A 276 -26.78 65.33 13.32
CA LYS A 276 -26.60 64.89 11.92
C LYS A 276 -25.12 64.64 11.60
N GLU A 277 -24.23 65.53 12.02
CA GLU A 277 -22.77 65.37 11.83
C GLU A 277 -22.24 64.14 12.58
N LEU A 278 -22.59 63.97 13.86
CA LEU A 278 -22.24 62.77 14.64
C LEU A 278 -22.73 61.47 13.99
N ARG A 279 -23.95 61.47 13.43
CA ARG A 279 -24.52 60.29 12.76
C ARG A 279 -23.78 59.97 11.46
N LEU A 280 -23.29 60.98 10.74
CA LEU A 280 -22.47 60.80 9.54
C LEU A 280 -21.08 60.24 9.89
N ASP A 281 -20.45 60.77 10.93
CA ASP A 281 -19.13 60.29 11.39
C ASP A 281 -19.21 58.85 11.89
N ILE A 282 -20.22 58.50 12.71
CA ILE A 282 -20.42 57.12 13.16
C ILE A 282 -20.63 56.18 11.98
N LYS A 283 -21.42 56.57 10.97
CA LYS A 283 -21.60 55.77 9.76
C LYS A 283 -20.26 55.53 9.05
N ARG A 284 -19.49 56.60 8.81
CA ARG A 284 -18.20 56.51 8.14
C ARG A 284 -17.22 55.60 8.89
N ASP A 285 -17.08 55.80 10.20
CA ASP A 285 -16.16 55.02 11.03
C ASP A 285 -16.58 53.53 11.11
N THR A 286 -17.89 53.26 11.14
CA THR A 286 -18.40 51.87 11.08
C THR A 286 -18.16 51.22 9.72
N GLU A 287 -18.33 51.94 8.62
CA GLU A 287 -18.07 51.44 7.26
C GLU A 287 -16.58 51.17 7.06
N GLU A 288 -15.70 52.06 7.50
CA GLU A 288 -14.25 51.88 7.43
C GLU A 288 -13.77 50.69 8.28
N SER A 289 -14.31 50.56 9.50
CA SER A 289 -14.00 49.42 10.37
C SER A 289 -14.47 48.09 9.78
N LEU A 290 -15.64 48.05 9.15
CA LEU A 290 -16.18 46.87 8.47
C LEU A 290 -15.33 46.50 7.25
N LEU A 291 -14.92 47.48 6.44
CA LEU A 291 -14.07 47.26 5.27
C LEU A 291 -12.68 46.71 5.68
N ASN A 292 -12.09 47.24 6.75
CA ASN A 292 -10.83 46.77 7.29
C ASN A 292 -10.93 45.34 7.85
N LEU A 293 -12.06 45.01 8.50
CA LEU A 293 -12.33 43.66 8.97
C LEU A 293 -12.52 42.68 7.79
N GLU A 294 -13.28 43.07 6.78
CA GLU A 294 -13.54 42.26 5.58
C GLU A 294 -12.25 41.98 4.81
N THR A 295 -11.42 43.00 4.59
CA THR A 295 -10.11 42.85 3.92
C THR A 295 -9.16 41.98 4.74
N SER A 296 -9.08 42.16 6.06
CA SER A 296 -8.27 41.31 6.95
C SER A 296 -8.73 39.85 6.94
N ILE A 297 -10.05 39.59 6.99
CA ILE A 297 -10.59 38.23 6.96
C ILE A 297 -10.31 37.59 5.59
N THR A 298 -10.55 38.32 4.50
CA THR A 298 -10.35 37.85 3.13
C THR A 298 -8.88 37.52 2.87
N SER A 299 -7.96 38.40 3.29
CA SER A 299 -6.52 38.15 3.21
C SER A 299 -6.11 36.88 3.96
N LYS A 300 -6.54 36.71 5.21
CA LYS A 300 -6.19 35.52 6.01
C LYS A 300 -6.74 34.22 5.42
N ILE A 301 -7.96 34.27 4.88
CA ILE A 301 -8.57 33.12 4.21
C ILE A 301 -7.77 32.77 2.95
N ASN A 302 -7.44 33.76 2.11
CA ASN A 302 -6.66 33.54 0.89
C ASN A 302 -5.26 33.01 1.21
N ASP A 303 -4.56 33.59 2.18
CA ASP A 303 -3.24 33.11 2.61
C ASP A 303 -3.30 31.65 3.06
N LYS A 304 -4.38 31.26 3.76
CA LYS A 304 -4.54 29.87 4.21
C LYS A 304 -4.87 28.93 3.05
N ILE A 305 -5.70 29.36 2.10
CA ILE A 305 -6.01 28.61 0.88
C ILE A 305 -4.74 28.42 0.06
N ASP A 306 -3.95 29.46 -0.15
CA ASP A 306 -2.70 29.40 -0.91
C ASP A 306 -1.68 28.48 -0.25
N GLN A 307 -1.56 28.52 1.08
CA GLN A 307 -0.73 27.56 1.82
C GLN A 307 -1.17 26.12 1.59
N ASN A 308 -2.48 25.85 1.70
CA ASN A 308 -3.02 24.51 1.49
C ASN A 308 -2.88 24.05 0.03
N PHE A 309 -3.12 24.94 -0.93
CA PHE A 309 -2.97 24.66 -2.36
C PHE A 309 -1.53 24.32 -2.71
N ASN A 310 -0.57 25.11 -2.22
CA ASN A 310 0.85 24.85 -2.41
C ASN A 310 1.28 23.54 -1.75
N PHE A 311 0.73 23.21 -0.58
CA PHE A 311 0.99 21.93 0.08
C PHE A 311 0.48 20.75 -0.77
N LEU A 312 -0.78 20.82 -1.23
CA LEU A 312 -1.38 19.79 -2.08
C LEU A 312 -0.64 19.64 -3.41
N GLN A 313 -0.19 20.74 -4.01
CA GLN A 313 0.58 20.70 -5.25
C GLN A 313 1.93 19.98 -5.06
N ARG A 314 2.60 20.20 -3.92
CA ARG A 314 3.83 19.47 -3.58
C ARG A 314 3.58 17.99 -3.36
N GLU A 315 2.52 17.61 -2.66
CA GLU A 315 2.17 16.20 -2.46
C GLU A 315 1.85 15.51 -3.79
N LEU A 316 1.09 16.17 -4.68
CA LEU A 316 0.80 15.65 -6.01
C LEU A 316 2.08 15.41 -6.82
N GLU A 317 3.04 16.33 -6.76
CA GLU A 317 4.30 16.19 -7.46
C GLU A 317 5.14 15.02 -6.89
N GLN A 318 5.20 14.89 -5.57
CA GLN A 318 5.88 13.77 -4.90
C GLN A 318 5.24 12.41 -5.26
N ILE A 319 3.91 12.35 -5.31
CA ILE A 319 3.18 11.14 -5.70
C ILE A 319 3.49 10.78 -7.16
N LYS A 320 3.46 11.75 -8.08
CA LYS A 320 3.82 11.53 -9.49
C LYS A 320 5.24 11.00 -9.64
N GLU A 321 6.20 11.60 -8.94
CA GLU A 321 7.60 11.17 -8.99
C GLU A 321 7.75 9.74 -8.45
N THR A 322 7.07 9.43 -7.35
CA THR A 322 7.07 8.08 -6.75
C THR A 322 6.43 7.05 -7.68
N ASN A 323 5.33 7.42 -8.35
CA ASN A 323 4.66 6.54 -9.30
C ASN A 323 5.57 6.26 -10.51
N SER A 324 6.25 7.29 -11.03
CA SER A 324 7.26 7.11 -12.11
C SER A 324 8.40 6.17 -11.69
N LYS A 325 8.89 6.29 -10.45
CA LYS A 325 9.91 5.38 -9.89
C LYS A 325 9.38 3.94 -9.77
N HIS A 326 8.11 3.78 -9.38
CA HIS A 326 7.47 2.48 -9.30
C HIS A 326 7.28 1.84 -10.68
N ASP A 327 6.83 2.58 -11.68
CA ASP A 327 6.68 2.09 -13.06
C ASP A 327 8.01 1.58 -13.61
N LYS A 328 9.10 2.35 -13.44
CA LYS A 328 10.46 1.92 -13.85
C LYS A 328 10.87 0.62 -13.16
N ARG A 329 10.53 0.46 -11.88
CA ARG A 329 10.84 -0.76 -11.11
C ARG A 329 9.99 -1.94 -11.55
N ILE A 330 8.71 -1.73 -11.86
CA ILE A 330 7.81 -2.75 -12.41
C ILE A 330 8.35 -3.21 -13.76
N SER A 331 8.67 -2.30 -14.68
CA SER A 331 9.24 -2.65 -15.99
C SER A 331 10.55 -3.45 -15.86
N ALA A 332 11.40 -3.13 -14.88
CA ALA A 332 12.63 -3.89 -14.62
C ALA A 332 12.35 -5.32 -14.13
N ILE A 333 11.32 -5.51 -13.29
CA ILE A 333 10.91 -6.84 -12.80
C ILE A 333 10.26 -7.64 -13.94
N GLU A 334 9.45 -6.99 -14.78
CA GLU A 334 8.79 -7.65 -15.91
C GLU A 334 9.79 -8.18 -16.95
N LYS A 335 11.05 -7.69 -16.96
CA LYS A 335 12.12 -8.31 -17.75
C LYS A 335 12.34 -9.79 -17.44
N ILE A 336 11.94 -10.27 -16.25
CA ILE A 336 12.00 -11.71 -15.92
C ILE A 336 11.13 -12.53 -16.90
N ARG A 337 10.02 -11.98 -17.40
CA ARG A 337 9.16 -12.62 -18.40
C ARG A 337 9.80 -12.74 -19.79
N GLN A 338 10.93 -12.08 -20.03
CA GLN A 338 11.57 -12.11 -21.35
C GLN A 338 11.97 -13.51 -21.79
N ARG A 339 12.25 -14.43 -20.86
CA ARG A 339 12.60 -15.83 -21.15
C ARG A 339 11.39 -16.78 -21.15
N ASN A 340 10.18 -16.24 -20.97
CA ASN A 340 8.96 -17.04 -20.90
C ASN A 340 8.33 -17.23 -22.28
N VAL A 341 7.74 -18.41 -22.45
CA VAL A 341 6.86 -18.77 -23.57
C VAL A 341 5.62 -19.44 -23.01
N ILE A 342 4.46 -19.09 -23.57
CA ILE A 342 3.17 -19.63 -23.17
C ILE A 342 2.69 -20.63 -24.22
N PHE A 343 2.45 -21.87 -23.81
CA PHE A 343 1.83 -22.92 -24.59
C PHE A 343 0.34 -23.00 -24.27
N PHE A 344 -0.49 -23.03 -25.31
CA PHE A 344 -1.93 -23.15 -25.20
C PHE A 344 -2.40 -24.50 -25.73
N ARG A 345 -3.52 -25.00 -25.18
CA ARG A 345 -4.23 -26.23 -25.61
C ARG A 345 -3.47 -27.56 -25.39
N VAL A 346 -2.42 -27.57 -24.58
CA VAL A 346 -1.75 -28.81 -24.14
C VAL A 346 -2.64 -29.52 -23.12
N GLN A 347 -3.10 -30.75 -23.37
CA GLN A 347 -4.04 -31.46 -22.48
C GLN A 347 -3.51 -31.62 -21.05
N GLU A 348 -4.37 -31.49 -20.04
CA GLU A 348 -4.01 -31.65 -18.62
C GLU A 348 -4.09 -33.14 -18.23
N ARG A 349 -2.93 -33.80 -18.16
CA ARG A 349 -2.80 -35.23 -17.78
C ARG A 349 -1.84 -35.44 -16.61
N GLU A 350 -0.99 -34.45 -16.36
CA GLU A 350 0.03 -34.44 -15.33
C GLU A 350 -0.58 -34.38 -13.91
N LYS A 351 -0.02 -35.17 -12.99
CA LYS A 351 -0.31 -35.13 -11.54
C LYS A 351 0.85 -34.53 -10.75
N SER A 352 2.05 -34.52 -11.33
CA SER A 352 3.27 -34.03 -10.72
C SER A 352 3.97 -32.98 -11.60
N TYR A 353 4.91 -32.25 -11.00
CA TYR A 353 5.71 -31.27 -11.72
C TYR A 353 6.65 -31.95 -12.74
N GLN A 354 7.20 -33.12 -12.41
CA GLN A 354 8.07 -33.90 -13.29
C GLN A 354 7.32 -34.44 -14.51
N GLU A 355 6.05 -34.85 -14.35
CA GLU A 355 5.19 -35.22 -15.46
C GLU A 355 4.87 -34.02 -16.36
N LEU A 356 4.65 -32.84 -15.76
CA LEU A 356 4.44 -31.60 -16.53
C LEU A 356 5.68 -31.24 -17.35
N GLU A 357 6.88 -31.31 -16.77
CA GLU A 357 8.14 -31.12 -17.50
C GLU A 357 8.28 -32.13 -18.63
N GLY A 358 8.04 -33.43 -18.36
CA GLY A 358 8.07 -34.47 -19.39
C GLY A 358 7.08 -34.20 -20.52
N THR A 359 5.86 -33.75 -20.20
CA THR A 359 4.83 -33.40 -21.20
C THR A 359 5.28 -32.23 -22.07
N VAL A 360 5.92 -31.21 -21.49
CA VAL A 360 6.46 -30.07 -22.25
C VAL A 360 7.61 -30.49 -23.15
N LEU A 361 8.55 -31.29 -22.65
CA LEU A 361 9.67 -31.78 -23.45
C LEU A 361 9.20 -32.64 -24.63
N GLN A 362 8.23 -33.53 -24.38
CA GLN A 362 7.61 -34.34 -25.43
C GLN A 362 6.89 -33.45 -26.46
N THR A 363 6.14 -32.44 -26.00
CA THR A 363 5.48 -31.47 -26.89
C THR A 363 6.49 -30.71 -27.75
N ILE A 364 7.62 -30.28 -27.20
CA ILE A 364 8.67 -29.60 -27.94
C ILE A 364 9.30 -30.54 -28.98
N LYS A 365 9.53 -31.81 -28.62
CA LYS A 365 10.08 -32.81 -29.54
C LYS A 365 9.14 -33.09 -30.71
N ASP A 366 7.86 -33.33 -30.41
CA ASP A 366 6.87 -33.76 -31.40
C ASP A 366 6.40 -32.59 -32.30
N GLU A 367 6.07 -31.44 -31.72
CA GLU A 367 5.47 -30.31 -32.44
C GLU A 367 6.51 -29.34 -33.03
N LEU A 368 7.67 -29.18 -32.38
CA LEU A 368 8.72 -28.24 -32.81
C LEU A 368 9.93 -28.93 -33.45
N LYS A 369 9.95 -30.27 -33.48
CA LYS A 369 11.03 -31.10 -34.04
C LYS A 369 12.40 -30.71 -33.50
N LEU A 370 12.47 -30.48 -32.19
CA LEU A 370 13.64 -29.93 -31.54
C LEU A 370 13.92 -30.69 -30.24
N GLU A 371 15.16 -31.13 -30.07
CA GLU A 371 15.61 -31.78 -28.83
C GLU A 371 15.79 -30.74 -27.75
N CYS A 372 15.18 -30.97 -26.59
CA CYS A 372 15.21 -30.08 -25.44
C CYS A 372 15.47 -30.88 -24.16
N ASP A 373 16.41 -30.39 -23.37
CA ASP A 373 16.82 -31.03 -22.12
C ASP A 373 16.15 -30.36 -20.92
N ARG A 374 15.98 -31.12 -19.83
CA ARG A 374 15.46 -30.58 -18.57
C ARG A 374 16.26 -29.40 -18.03
N LYS A 375 17.58 -29.37 -18.26
CA LYS A 375 18.48 -28.29 -17.81
C LYS A 375 18.21 -26.96 -18.52
N GLU A 376 17.56 -27.00 -19.67
CA GLU A 376 17.22 -25.80 -20.45
C GLU A 376 15.91 -25.14 -19.98
N LEU A 377 15.17 -25.82 -19.10
CA LEU A 377 13.97 -25.31 -18.46
C LEU A 377 14.31 -24.82 -17.05
N GLU A 378 13.96 -23.57 -16.76
CA GLU A 378 14.09 -23.01 -15.41
C GLU A 378 12.82 -23.28 -14.59
N THR A 379 11.64 -23.03 -15.16
CA THR A 379 10.36 -23.36 -14.52
C THR A 379 9.28 -23.72 -15.53
N VAL A 380 8.37 -24.62 -15.15
CA VAL A 380 7.18 -24.97 -15.92
C VAL A 380 5.94 -24.91 -15.02
N GLN A 381 4.90 -24.18 -15.43
CA GLN A 381 3.69 -24.08 -14.62
C GLN A 381 2.42 -23.86 -15.45
N ARG A 382 1.32 -24.48 -15.02
CA ARG A 382 -0.03 -24.14 -15.52
C ARG A 382 -0.49 -22.83 -14.89
N VAL A 383 -1.09 -21.96 -15.69
CA VAL A 383 -1.59 -20.65 -15.25
C VAL A 383 -3.12 -20.67 -15.15
N GLY A 384 -3.63 -20.27 -13.99
CA GLY A 384 -5.07 -20.15 -13.70
C GLY A 384 -5.64 -21.28 -12.84
N LYS A 385 -6.91 -21.12 -12.46
CA LYS A 385 -7.68 -22.13 -11.71
C LYS A 385 -8.09 -23.27 -12.65
N TYR A 386 -8.02 -24.51 -12.16
CA TYR A 386 -8.47 -25.68 -12.91
C TYR A 386 -9.98 -25.62 -13.13
N LEU A 387 -10.41 -25.88 -14.37
CA LEU A 387 -11.80 -25.90 -14.79
C LEU A 387 -12.00 -27.13 -15.69
N LYS A 388 -13.07 -27.90 -15.44
CA LYS A 388 -13.31 -29.19 -16.12
C LYS A 388 -13.39 -29.05 -17.65
N ASP A 389 -13.92 -27.94 -18.15
CA ASP A 389 -14.15 -27.71 -19.58
C ASP A 389 -13.10 -26.81 -20.26
N LYS A 390 -12.06 -26.39 -19.52
CA LYS A 390 -11.06 -25.45 -20.05
C LYS A 390 -9.64 -25.82 -19.64
N VAL A 391 -8.84 -26.14 -20.66
CA VAL A 391 -7.41 -26.43 -20.55
C VAL A 391 -6.63 -25.16 -20.23
N ARG A 392 -5.85 -25.17 -19.15
CA ARG A 392 -5.02 -24.04 -18.72
C ARG A 392 -3.76 -23.89 -19.58
N PRO A 393 -3.33 -22.65 -19.89
CA PRO A 393 -2.04 -22.43 -20.54
C PRO A 393 -0.86 -22.87 -19.66
N ILE A 394 0.23 -23.32 -20.28
CA ILE A 394 1.50 -23.59 -19.60
C ILE A 394 2.44 -22.42 -19.87
N VAL A 395 3.00 -21.82 -18.82
CA VAL A 395 4.13 -20.90 -18.92
C VAL A 395 5.40 -21.70 -18.68
N VAL A 396 6.32 -21.61 -19.63
CA VAL A 396 7.65 -22.21 -19.59
C VAL A 396 8.68 -21.09 -19.56
N THR A 397 9.52 -21.08 -18.53
CA THR A 397 10.69 -20.21 -18.43
C THR A 397 11.91 -21.00 -18.86
N PHE A 398 12.63 -20.50 -19.85
CA PHE A 398 13.89 -21.10 -20.30
C PHE A 398 15.08 -20.51 -19.55
N THR A 399 16.11 -21.33 -19.35
CA THR A 399 17.36 -20.91 -18.68
C THR A 399 18.03 -19.76 -19.43
N THR A 400 17.97 -19.74 -20.77
CA THR A 400 18.57 -18.67 -21.59
C THR A 400 17.56 -18.02 -22.54
N TYR A 401 17.75 -16.73 -22.81
CA TYR A 401 16.93 -16.00 -23.81
C TYR A 401 17.14 -16.54 -25.22
N GLY A 402 18.37 -16.94 -25.55
CA GLY A 402 18.70 -17.58 -26.84
C GLY A 402 17.85 -18.84 -27.08
N ARG A 403 17.63 -19.65 -26.04
CA ARG A 403 16.80 -20.85 -26.16
C ARG A 403 15.34 -20.52 -26.50
N LYS A 404 14.76 -19.51 -25.83
CA LYS A 404 13.43 -19.00 -26.19
C LYS A 404 13.36 -18.60 -27.68
N ILE A 405 14.36 -17.90 -28.20
CA ILE A 405 14.38 -17.49 -29.62
C ILE A 405 14.35 -18.72 -30.53
N THR A 406 15.16 -19.74 -30.25
CA THR A 406 15.19 -20.98 -31.04
C THR A 406 13.83 -21.68 -31.02
N ILE A 407 13.20 -21.77 -29.85
CA ILE A 407 11.86 -22.33 -29.69
C ILE A 407 10.82 -21.54 -30.51
N LEU A 408 10.85 -20.21 -30.46
CA LEU A 408 9.91 -19.37 -31.22
C LEU A 408 10.14 -19.43 -32.73
N LYS A 409 11.39 -19.57 -33.21
CA LYS A 409 11.70 -19.76 -34.64
C LYS A 409 11.12 -21.07 -35.19
N ASN A 410 11.10 -22.12 -34.36
CA ASN A 410 10.55 -23.43 -34.75
C ASN A 410 9.02 -23.50 -34.64
N LYS A 411 8.35 -22.44 -34.15
CA LYS A 411 6.88 -22.35 -34.10
C LYS A 411 6.20 -22.62 -35.45
N LYS A 412 6.89 -22.36 -36.57
CA LYS A 412 6.40 -22.64 -37.94
C LYS A 412 6.17 -24.13 -38.23
N TYR A 413 6.79 -25.03 -37.47
CA TYR A 413 6.65 -26.48 -37.63
C TYR A 413 5.43 -27.06 -36.90
N ILE A 414 4.70 -26.25 -36.14
CA ILE A 414 3.42 -26.64 -35.55
C ILE A 414 2.41 -26.80 -36.69
N GLN A 415 2.26 -28.04 -37.17
CA GLN A 415 1.46 -28.38 -38.36
C GLN A 415 -0.04 -28.43 -38.04
N THR A 416 -0.41 -28.66 -36.78
CA THR A 416 -1.81 -28.82 -36.36
C THR A 416 -2.27 -27.65 -35.47
N LYS A 417 -3.53 -27.19 -35.60
CA LYS A 417 -4.13 -26.16 -34.71
C LYS A 417 -4.38 -26.67 -33.28
N THR A 418 -3.86 -27.85 -32.95
CA THR A 418 -4.05 -28.52 -31.67
C THR A 418 -3.36 -27.75 -30.57
N ILE A 419 -2.15 -27.23 -30.82
CA ILE A 419 -1.34 -26.44 -29.87
C ILE A 419 -0.92 -25.13 -30.54
N TYR A 420 -0.75 -24.07 -29.77
CA TYR A 420 -0.10 -22.86 -30.26
C TYR A 420 0.65 -22.13 -29.15
N MET A 421 1.60 -21.29 -29.55
CA MET A 421 2.54 -20.65 -28.64
C MET A 421 2.55 -19.13 -28.78
N LYS A 422 2.67 -18.41 -27.67
CA LYS A 422 2.87 -16.95 -27.64
C LYS A 422 3.97 -16.58 -26.64
N GLU A 423 4.50 -15.38 -26.80
CA GLU A 423 5.34 -14.77 -25.77
C GLU A 423 4.50 -14.32 -24.58
N ASP A 424 5.14 -14.29 -23.41
CA ASP A 424 4.55 -13.81 -22.16
C ASP A 424 4.81 -12.30 -22.00
N PHE A 425 3.95 -11.49 -22.63
CA PHE A 425 4.01 -10.04 -22.49
C PHE A 425 3.22 -9.55 -21.27
N PRO A 426 3.68 -8.45 -20.62
CA PRO A 426 2.91 -7.72 -19.62
C PRO A 426 1.49 -7.33 -20.10
N PRO A 427 0.51 -7.24 -19.19
CA PRO A 427 -0.87 -6.85 -19.53
C PRO A 427 -0.96 -5.53 -20.30
N GLN A 428 -0.18 -4.53 -19.89
CA GLN A 428 -0.13 -3.20 -20.54
C GLN A 428 0.25 -3.33 -22.03
N ILE A 429 1.27 -4.14 -22.34
CA ILE A 429 1.70 -4.38 -23.73
C ILE A 429 0.62 -5.14 -24.50
N LEU A 430 -0.06 -6.10 -23.88
CA LEU A 430 -1.14 -6.85 -24.52
C LEU A 430 -2.34 -5.95 -24.87
N GLU A 431 -2.68 -4.98 -24.01
CA GLU A 431 -3.71 -3.97 -24.27
C GLU A 431 -3.31 -3.06 -25.43
N THR A 432 -2.11 -2.47 -25.40
CA THR A 432 -1.61 -1.65 -26.51
C THR A 432 -1.54 -2.44 -27.81
N CYS A 433 -1.09 -3.70 -27.79
CA CYS A 433 -1.10 -4.56 -28.97
C CYS A 433 -2.52 -4.82 -29.51
N LYS A 434 -3.52 -4.95 -28.64
CA LYS A 434 -4.93 -5.14 -29.04
C LYS A 434 -5.46 -3.91 -29.76
N GLU A 435 -5.22 -2.72 -29.21
CA GLU A 435 -5.59 -1.44 -29.83
C GLU A 435 -4.92 -1.25 -31.20
N LEU A 436 -3.60 -1.48 -31.26
CA LEU A 436 -2.84 -1.38 -32.52
C LEU A 436 -3.31 -2.41 -33.55
N GLN A 437 -3.71 -3.61 -33.13
CA GLN A 437 -4.24 -4.63 -34.02
C GLN A 437 -5.59 -4.23 -34.62
N GLU A 438 -6.44 -3.54 -33.85
CA GLU A 438 -7.69 -2.97 -34.36
C GLU A 438 -7.44 -1.86 -35.39
N GLN A 439 -6.50 -0.96 -35.11
CA GLN A 439 -6.08 0.07 -36.06
C GLN A 439 -5.53 -0.53 -37.36
N LEU A 440 -4.68 -1.55 -37.24
CA LEU A 440 -4.10 -2.25 -38.40
C LEU A 440 -5.17 -2.99 -39.23
N LYS A 441 -6.18 -3.58 -38.58
CA LYS A 441 -7.34 -4.17 -39.29
C LYS A 441 -8.14 -3.11 -40.04
N LYS A 442 -8.34 -1.92 -39.46
CA LYS A 442 -9.01 -0.80 -40.14
C LYS A 442 -8.22 -0.35 -41.38
N ARG A 443 -6.90 -0.20 -41.27
CA ARG A 443 -6.01 0.19 -42.39
C ARG A 443 -5.83 -0.89 -43.47
N ARG A 444 -6.02 -2.17 -43.13
CA ARG A 444 -5.96 -3.29 -44.09
C ARG A 444 -7.26 -3.54 -44.84
N LYS A 445 -8.38 -2.96 -44.40
CA LYS A 445 -9.59 -3.00 -45.22
C LYS A 445 -9.31 -2.13 -46.46
N PRO A 446 -9.55 -2.63 -47.67
CA PRO A 446 -9.42 -1.80 -48.86
C PRO A 446 -10.37 -0.60 -48.68
N GLU A 447 -9.87 0.61 -48.95
CA GLU A 447 -10.74 1.76 -49.16
C GLU A 447 -11.71 1.38 -50.27
N LYS A 448 -13.00 1.44 -49.97
CA LYS A 448 -14.07 1.18 -50.93
C LYS A 448 -14.32 2.41 -51.77
#